data_AF-A0A1F1WER4-F1
#
_entry.id   AF-A0A1F1WER4-F1
#
_cell.length_a   1.000
_cell.length_b   1.000
_cell.length_c   1.000
_cell.angle_alpha   90.00
_cell.angle_beta   90.00
_cell.angle_gamma   90.00
#
_symmetry.space_group_name_H-M   'P 1'
#
loop_
_entity.id
_entity.type
_entity.pdbx_description
1 polymer ?
#
loop_
_entity_poly.entity_id
_entity_poly.type
_entity_poly.pdbx_seq_one_letter_code
_entity_poly.pdbx_strand_id
1 'polypeptide(L)'
;MGGGPGAWDLITVRGLDLLRQADVVVADRLGPRALLDELGADVEVIDVGKRPGAHSMRQDDIGALLVALAREGRRVVRLKGGDPFVLGRGGEEVLACRAAGIDVQVVPGVTSALAGPAAGDVPVTHRGTAVAVHVVNAHGDLGPADLAALADPGTTTVLMMGVEWLPRLVAQALLNGIDPATPVAVVQEATLPGQRQVRGTLADIEQVVAEVGIGHPAVIAVGRTAAEGFLRPEQPAAAAEAPEHGSGREAVDLPEHGPASDRSPAPVLIGCSHGTRSREGRDVLRALLRRIAAQAPGAVREAFVDVQSPDVAAVVAAHARPAEARTREGEEVEAVVVPLLLSLGYHVKDDIGGAVAGRAATAAAPLGP
;
A
#
# COMPACT_ATOMS: atom_id res chain seq x y z
N MET A 1 -6.56 -26.77 -3.22
CA MET A 1 -5.30 -26.32 -3.86
C MET A 1 -5.57 -25.03 -4.61
N GLY A 2 -4.73 -24.02 -4.43
CA GLY A 2 -4.78 -22.82 -5.25
C GLY A 2 -4.05 -23.03 -6.58
N GLY A 3 -4.74 -22.78 -7.69
CA GLY A 3 -4.19 -22.89 -9.03
C GLY A 3 -3.43 -21.64 -9.48
N GLY A 4 -3.64 -20.49 -8.81
CA GLY A 4 -3.11 -19.20 -9.29
C GLY A 4 -4.15 -18.37 -10.05
N PRO A 5 -3.78 -17.16 -10.50
CA PRO A 5 -4.71 -16.15 -11.02
C PRO A 5 -5.21 -16.43 -12.45
N GLY A 6 -4.53 -17.29 -13.22
CA GLY A 6 -4.89 -17.59 -14.60
C GLY A 6 -3.80 -18.34 -15.37
N ALA A 7 -2.59 -17.77 -15.43
CA ALA A 7 -1.46 -18.43 -16.07
C ALA A 7 -1.12 -19.75 -15.35
N TRP A 8 -0.87 -20.80 -16.13
CA TRP A 8 -0.63 -22.14 -15.60
C TRP A 8 0.67 -22.21 -14.78
N ASP A 9 1.67 -21.40 -15.13
CA ASP A 9 2.99 -21.34 -14.51
C ASP A 9 3.02 -20.53 -13.20
N LEU A 10 1.88 -19.97 -12.79
CA LEU A 10 1.69 -19.35 -11.48
C LEU A 10 1.13 -20.32 -10.43
N ILE A 11 1.00 -21.60 -10.77
CA ILE A 11 0.83 -22.66 -9.78
C ILE A 11 2.11 -22.82 -8.95
N THR A 12 1.97 -23.21 -7.68
CA THR A 12 3.12 -23.58 -6.86
C THR A 12 3.67 -24.95 -7.26
N VAL A 13 4.98 -25.18 -7.11
CA VAL A 13 5.60 -26.50 -7.36
C VAL A 13 4.86 -27.61 -6.61
N ARG A 14 4.55 -27.38 -5.32
CA ARG A 14 3.75 -28.32 -4.51
C ARG A 14 2.36 -28.58 -5.09
N GLY A 15 1.70 -27.54 -5.61
CA GLY A 15 0.40 -27.67 -6.26
C GLY A 15 0.47 -28.58 -7.49
N LEU A 16 1.44 -28.33 -8.37
CA LEU A 16 1.62 -29.11 -9.59
C LEU A 16 1.95 -30.58 -9.29
N ASP A 17 2.82 -30.85 -8.32
CA ASP A 17 3.19 -32.20 -7.93
C ASP A 17 1.99 -33.01 -7.42
N LEU A 18 1.12 -32.40 -6.61
CA LEU A 18 -0.08 -33.05 -6.11
C LEU A 18 -1.16 -33.19 -7.18
N LEU A 19 -1.26 -32.23 -8.10
CA LEU A 19 -2.23 -32.27 -9.20
C LEU A 19 -1.97 -33.49 -10.10
N ARG A 20 -0.70 -33.77 -10.41
CA ARG A 20 -0.27 -34.94 -11.19
C ARG A 20 -0.50 -36.28 -10.49
N GLN A 21 -0.77 -36.27 -9.18
CA GLN A 21 -1.06 -37.45 -8.37
C GLN A 21 -2.55 -37.61 -8.08
N ALA A 22 -3.42 -36.74 -8.60
CA ALA A 22 -4.85 -36.80 -8.32
C ALA A 22 -5.49 -38.01 -9.03
N ASP A 23 -6.43 -38.68 -8.36
CA ASP A 23 -7.35 -39.63 -9.01
C ASP A 23 -8.62 -38.91 -9.50
N VAL A 24 -8.90 -37.74 -8.91
CA VAL A 24 -10.02 -36.87 -9.28
C VAL A 24 -9.69 -35.41 -9.01
N VAL A 25 -10.03 -34.55 -9.96
CA VAL A 25 -9.91 -33.10 -9.83
C VAL A 25 -11.29 -32.47 -9.86
N VAL A 26 -11.67 -31.82 -8.76
CA VAL A 26 -12.90 -31.04 -8.64
C VAL A 26 -12.56 -29.58 -8.88
N ALA A 27 -12.86 -29.05 -10.07
CA ALA A 27 -12.39 -27.75 -10.55
C ALA A 27 -13.49 -26.68 -10.58
N ASP A 28 -13.15 -25.47 -10.13
CA ASP A 28 -13.98 -24.28 -10.35
C ASP A 28 -13.78 -23.70 -11.76
N ARG A 29 -14.75 -22.91 -12.23
CA ARG A 29 -14.63 -22.17 -13.51
C ARG A 29 -13.51 -21.14 -13.51
N LEU A 30 -13.29 -20.46 -12.38
CA LEU A 30 -12.28 -19.41 -12.24
C LEU A 30 -10.85 -19.97 -12.05
N GLY A 31 -10.70 -21.30 -11.97
CA GLY A 31 -9.38 -21.93 -11.92
C GLY A 31 -8.66 -21.88 -13.28
N PRO A 32 -7.32 -21.89 -13.28
CA PRO A 32 -6.53 -21.94 -14.50
C PRO A 32 -6.73 -23.27 -15.22
N ARG A 33 -7.68 -23.32 -16.16
CA ARG A 33 -8.08 -24.56 -16.84
C ARG A 33 -6.98 -25.21 -17.67
N ALA A 34 -6.00 -24.44 -18.11
CA ALA A 34 -4.80 -24.97 -18.78
C ALA A 34 -4.05 -25.99 -17.90
N LEU A 35 -4.19 -25.94 -16.56
CA LEU A 35 -3.64 -26.97 -15.68
C LEU A 35 -4.31 -28.34 -15.84
N LEU A 36 -5.54 -28.38 -16.35
CA LEU A 36 -6.24 -29.64 -16.60
C LEU A 36 -5.62 -30.41 -17.76
N ASP A 37 -4.91 -29.71 -18.67
CA ASP A 37 -4.19 -30.32 -19.79
C ASP A 37 -2.93 -31.08 -19.32
N GLU A 38 -2.46 -30.82 -18.10
CA GLU A 38 -1.33 -31.52 -17.45
C GLU A 38 -1.74 -32.85 -16.79
N LEU A 39 -3.03 -33.19 -16.78
CA LEU A 39 -3.55 -34.38 -16.13
C LEU A 39 -3.36 -35.63 -17.00
N GLY A 40 -3.15 -36.77 -16.34
CA GLY A 40 -3.19 -38.08 -16.98
C GLY A 40 -4.60 -38.37 -17.54
N ALA A 41 -4.66 -39.18 -18.61
CA ALA A 41 -5.94 -39.55 -19.25
C ALA A 41 -6.89 -40.35 -18.33
N ASP A 42 -6.35 -40.90 -17.25
CA ASP A 42 -7.03 -41.66 -16.20
C ASP A 42 -7.60 -40.77 -15.07
N VAL A 43 -7.26 -39.49 -15.03
CA VAL A 43 -7.75 -38.56 -14.00
C VAL A 43 -9.16 -38.07 -14.34
N GLU A 44 -10.11 -38.31 -13.45
CA GLU A 44 -11.46 -37.77 -13.61
C GLU A 44 -11.49 -36.27 -13.29
N VAL A 45 -12.16 -35.47 -14.13
CA VAL A 45 -12.36 -34.04 -13.90
C VAL A 45 -13.84 -33.73 -13.69
N ILE A 46 -14.18 -33.19 -12.52
CA ILE A 46 -15.54 -32.77 -12.17
C ILE A 46 -15.60 -31.25 -12.13
N ASP A 47 -16.39 -30.65 -13.01
CA ASP A 47 -16.60 -29.20 -13.09
C ASP A 47 -17.74 -28.78 -12.16
N VAL A 48 -17.42 -27.97 -11.15
CA VAL A 48 -18.40 -27.50 -10.14
C VAL A 48 -18.72 -26.01 -10.30
N GLY A 49 -18.15 -25.36 -11.32
CA GLY A 49 -18.41 -23.95 -11.62
C GLY A 49 -19.77 -23.70 -12.27
N LYS A 50 -20.29 -22.48 -12.10
CA LYS A 50 -21.52 -22.01 -12.77
C LYS A 50 -21.32 -22.01 -14.30
N ARG A 51 -22.03 -22.88 -15.02
CA ARG A 51 -22.24 -22.73 -16.47
C ARG A 51 -23.37 -21.73 -16.72
N PRO A 52 -23.29 -20.86 -17.75
CA PRO A 52 -24.44 -20.04 -18.16
C PRO A 52 -25.65 -20.95 -18.44
N GLY A 53 -26.75 -20.74 -17.72
CA GLY A 53 -28.00 -21.51 -17.89
C GLY A 53 -28.12 -22.84 -17.11
N ALA A 54 -27.13 -23.23 -16.30
CA ALA A 54 -27.23 -24.43 -15.44
C ALA A 54 -27.37 -24.07 -13.96
N HIS A 55 -28.09 -24.90 -13.19
CA HIS A 55 -28.17 -24.78 -11.74
C HIS A 55 -26.76 -24.89 -11.13
N SER A 56 -26.30 -23.82 -10.48
CA SER A 56 -25.08 -23.82 -9.68
C SER A 56 -25.18 -24.88 -8.59
N MET A 57 -24.15 -25.72 -8.43
CA MET A 57 -24.03 -26.51 -7.21
C MET A 57 -23.93 -25.56 -6.03
N ARG A 58 -24.62 -25.86 -4.93
CA ARG A 58 -24.47 -25.08 -3.70
C ARG A 58 -23.17 -25.50 -3.02
N GLN A 59 -22.65 -24.63 -2.16
CA GLN A 59 -21.38 -24.91 -1.49
C GLN A 59 -21.42 -26.19 -0.64
N ASP A 60 -22.54 -26.42 0.05
CA ASP A 60 -22.75 -27.62 0.86
C ASP A 60 -22.72 -28.89 -0.01
N ASP A 61 -23.25 -28.81 -1.22
CA ASP A 61 -23.27 -29.91 -2.17
C ASP A 61 -21.83 -30.21 -2.69
N ILE A 62 -21.00 -29.17 -2.88
CA ILE A 62 -19.56 -29.33 -3.20
C ILE A 62 -18.82 -29.99 -2.03
N GLY A 63 -19.08 -29.55 -0.80
CA GLY A 63 -18.50 -30.17 0.40
C GLY A 63 -18.88 -31.66 0.50
N ALA A 64 -20.14 -32.00 0.28
CA ALA A 64 -20.62 -33.38 0.27
C ALA A 64 -19.98 -34.22 -0.83
N LEU A 65 -19.80 -33.66 -2.03
CA LEU A 65 -19.09 -34.32 -3.14
C LEU A 65 -17.64 -34.64 -2.77
N LEU A 66 -16.90 -33.68 -2.20
CA LEU A 66 -15.52 -33.90 -1.78
C LEU A 66 -15.41 -35.03 -0.74
N VAL A 67 -16.33 -35.06 0.23
CA VAL A 67 -16.40 -36.13 1.24
C VAL A 67 -16.70 -37.48 0.60
N ALA A 68 -17.65 -37.54 -0.33
CA ALA A 68 -18.03 -38.79 -1.01
C ALA A 68 -16.82 -39.39 -1.77
N LEU A 69 -16.17 -38.58 -2.60
CA LEU A 69 -14.98 -38.98 -3.36
C LEU A 69 -13.83 -39.44 -2.45
N ALA A 70 -13.60 -38.75 -1.33
CA ALA A 70 -12.57 -39.14 -0.39
C ALA A 70 -12.89 -40.48 0.32
N ARG A 71 -14.16 -40.76 0.61
CA ARG A 71 -14.60 -42.04 1.21
C ARG A 71 -14.47 -43.23 0.27
N GLU A 72 -14.44 -42.99 -1.04
CA GLU A 72 -14.11 -44.00 -2.04
C GLU A 72 -12.61 -44.35 -2.05
N GLY A 73 -11.80 -43.69 -1.21
CA GLY A 73 -10.35 -43.92 -1.12
C GLY A 73 -9.55 -43.18 -2.18
N ARG A 74 -10.16 -42.22 -2.90
CA ARG A 74 -9.54 -41.48 -4.00
C ARG A 74 -8.68 -40.33 -3.49
N ARG A 75 -7.60 -40.03 -4.19
CA ARG A 75 -6.79 -38.81 -4.03
C ARG A 75 -7.51 -37.64 -4.68
N VAL A 76 -8.26 -36.89 -3.87
CA VAL A 76 -9.11 -35.78 -4.33
C VAL A 76 -8.34 -34.47 -4.36
N VAL A 77 -8.24 -33.84 -5.53
CA VAL A 77 -7.76 -32.47 -5.66
C VAL A 77 -8.93 -31.53 -5.91
N ARG A 78 -9.19 -30.66 -4.93
CA ARG A 78 -10.06 -29.49 -5.10
C ARG A 78 -9.25 -28.34 -5.69
N LEU A 79 -9.35 -28.12 -7.01
CA LEU A 79 -8.63 -27.06 -7.73
C LEU A 79 -9.45 -25.76 -7.74
N LYS A 80 -8.89 -24.71 -7.14
CA LYS A 80 -9.54 -23.40 -6.99
C LYS A 80 -8.71 -22.32 -7.68
N GLY A 81 -9.37 -21.34 -8.31
CA GLY A 81 -8.69 -20.16 -8.83
C GLY A 81 -8.09 -19.30 -7.71
N GLY A 82 -6.95 -18.69 -7.97
CA GLY A 82 -6.21 -17.89 -7.00
C GLY A 82 -5.73 -18.72 -5.81
N ASP A 83 -6.04 -18.24 -4.62
CA ASP A 83 -5.76 -18.91 -3.35
C ASP A 83 -7.05 -19.49 -2.73
N PRO A 84 -7.04 -20.70 -2.13
CA PRO A 84 -8.23 -21.30 -1.54
C PRO A 84 -8.89 -20.46 -0.44
N PHE A 85 -8.11 -19.67 0.29
CA PHE A 85 -8.53 -18.93 1.48
C PHE A 85 -8.70 -17.43 1.26
N VAL A 86 -8.37 -16.90 0.07
CA VAL A 86 -8.66 -15.52 -0.30
C VAL A 86 -9.95 -15.46 -1.11
N LEU A 87 -11.08 -15.19 -0.44
CA LEU A 87 -12.42 -15.08 -1.04
C LEU A 87 -12.87 -16.32 -1.85
N GLY A 88 -12.18 -17.46 -1.67
CA GLY A 88 -12.43 -18.69 -2.41
C GLY A 88 -13.34 -19.69 -1.69
N ARG A 89 -13.80 -19.40 -0.47
CA ARG A 89 -14.62 -20.31 0.37
C ARG A 89 -13.97 -21.64 0.71
N GLY A 90 -12.65 -21.78 0.56
CA GLY A 90 -11.94 -23.02 0.88
C GLY A 90 -12.06 -23.43 2.35
N GLY A 91 -12.25 -22.46 3.26
CA GLY A 91 -12.47 -22.75 4.68
C GLY A 91 -13.73 -23.57 4.93
N GLU A 92 -14.83 -23.26 4.24
CA GLU A 92 -16.10 -24.00 4.33
C GLU A 92 -15.93 -25.44 3.84
N GLU A 93 -15.24 -25.63 2.71
CA GLU A 93 -14.95 -26.95 2.13
C GLU A 93 -14.08 -27.81 3.06
N VAL A 94 -13.06 -27.20 3.68
CA VAL A 94 -12.18 -27.87 4.66
C VAL A 94 -12.97 -28.28 5.91
N LEU A 95 -13.84 -27.41 6.43
CA LEU A 95 -14.67 -27.71 7.59
C LEU A 95 -15.62 -28.88 7.32
N ALA A 96 -16.27 -28.90 6.15
CA ALA A 96 -17.15 -29.99 5.75
C ALA A 96 -16.40 -31.35 5.72
N CYS A 97 -15.20 -31.37 5.13
CA CYS A 97 -14.37 -32.57 5.08
C CYS A 97 -13.93 -33.05 6.47
N ARG A 98 -13.44 -32.13 7.31
CA ARG A 98 -12.99 -32.45 8.67
C ARG A 98 -14.13 -32.93 9.56
N ALA A 99 -15.31 -32.34 9.45
CA ALA A 99 -16.50 -32.78 10.15
C ALA A 99 -16.90 -34.23 9.77
N ALA A 100 -16.54 -34.68 8.57
CA ALA A 100 -16.76 -36.03 8.09
C ALA A 100 -15.59 -37.00 8.38
N GLY A 101 -14.56 -36.57 9.10
CA GLY A 101 -13.36 -37.37 9.42
C GLY A 101 -12.36 -37.51 8.26
N ILE A 102 -12.42 -36.63 7.26
CA ILE A 102 -11.49 -36.63 6.12
C ILE A 102 -10.33 -35.69 6.41
N ASP A 103 -9.10 -36.22 6.29
CA ASP A 103 -7.88 -35.42 6.37
C ASP A 103 -7.73 -34.53 5.14
N VAL A 104 -7.44 -33.24 5.37
CA VAL A 104 -7.30 -32.25 4.30
C VAL A 104 -6.01 -31.47 4.47
N GLN A 105 -5.21 -31.46 3.39
CA GLN A 105 -4.09 -30.56 3.22
C GLN A 105 -4.49 -29.37 2.35
N VAL A 106 -4.16 -28.16 2.81
CA VAL A 106 -4.34 -26.93 2.03
C VAL A 106 -3.02 -26.53 1.41
N VAL A 107 -3.03 -26.34 0.08
CA VAL A 107 -1.89 -25.81 -0.68
C VAL A 107 -2.25 -24.39 -1.13
N PRO A 108 -1.51 -23.37 -0.66
CA PRO A 108 -1.70 -21.98 -1.08
C PRO A 108 -1.49 -21.80 -2.58
N GLY A 109 -2.12 -20.77 -3.13
CA GLY A 109 -1.92 -20.34 -4.51
C GLY A 109 -1.60 -18.85 -4.59
N VAL A 110 -1.10 -18.42 -5.75
CA VAL A 110 -0.92 -16.99 -6.01
C VAL A 110 -2.31 -16.36 -6.16
N THR A 111 -2.70 -15.48 -5.24
CA THR A 111 -4.01 -14.83 -5.28
C THR A 111 -4.08 -13.77 -6.37
N SER A 112 -5.22 -13.68 -7.06
CA SER A 112 -5.51 -12.62 -8.03
C SER A 112 -5.61 -11.24 -7.37
N ALA A 113 -5.83 -11.16 -6.06
CA ALA A 113 -5.79 -9.89 -5.33
C ALA A 113 -4.40 -9.22 -5.37
N LEU A 114 -3.33 -9.98 -5.57
CA LEU A 114 -1.97 -9.44 -5.67
C LEU A 114 -1.43 -9.54 -7.09
N ALA A 115 -1.62 -10.70 -7.72
CA ALA A 115 -1.14 -10.92 -9.08
C ALA A 115 -1.95 -10.17 -10.15
N GLY A 116 -3.22 -9.86 -9.89
CA GLY A 116 -4.05 -9.04 -10.78
C GLY A 116 -3.48 -7.65 -10.99
N PRO A 117 -3.29 -6.86 -9.91
CA PRO A 117 -2.62 -5.56 -9.99
C PRO A 117 -1.21 -5.68 -10.55
N ALA A 118 -0.41 -6.66 -10.10
CA ALA A 118 0.96 -6.83 -10.57
C ALA A 118 1.05 -7.10 -12.09
N ALA A 119 0.14 -7.91 -12.64
CA ALA A 119 0.07 -8.16 -14.07
C ALA A 119 -0.29 -6.92 -14.90
N GLY A 120 -0.89 -5.91 -14.26
CA GLY A 120 -1.16 -4.59 -14.84
C GLY A 120 -0.17 -3.50 -14.45
N ASP A 121 1.03 -3.86 -13.98
CA ASP A 121 2.07 -2.93 -13.52
C ASP A 121 1.63 -2.04 -12.35
N VAL A 122 0.82 -2.58 -11.43
CA VAL A 122 0.38 -1.91 -10.20
C VAL A 122 0.94 -2.65 -8.99
N PRO A 123 2.00 -2.13 -8.34
CA PRO A 123 2.46 -2.69 -7.09
C PRO A 123 1.45 -2.35 -5.98
N VAL A 124 0.94 -3.35 -5.27
CA VAL A 124 -0.04 -3.09 -4.19
C VAL A 124 0.60 -2.39 -2.99
N THR A 125 1.92 -2.50 -2.83
CA THR A 125 2.69 -1.74 -1.85
C THR A 125 3.88 -1.08 -2.53
N HIS A 126 4.22 0.12 -2.07
CA HIS A 126 5.40 0.84 -2.49
C HIS A 126 5.84 1.78 -1.36
N ARG A 127 7.12 1.69 -0.97
CA ARG A 127 7.66 2.51 0.14
C ARG A 127 7.47 4.00 -0.16
N GLY A 128 6.97 4.74 0.82
CA GLY A 128 6.68 6.17 0.69
C GLY A 128 5.38 6.50 -0.05
N THR A 129 4.66 5.49 -0.55
CA THR A 129 3.40 5.66 -1.28
C THR A 129 2.26 4.88 -0.63
N ALA A 130 2.40 3.56 -0.55
CA ALA A 130 1.41 2.65 0.02
C ALA A 130 2.12 1.56 0.85
N VAL A 131 1.87 1.53 2.15
CA VAL A 131 2.49 0.54 3.07
C VAL A 131 1.48 -0.50 3.57
N ALA A 132 0.21 -0.33 3.20
CA ALA A 132 -0.88 -1.23 3.51
C ALA A 132 -1.65 -1.63 2.25
N VAL A 133 -2.28 -2.81 2.31
CA VAL A 133 -3.16 -3.34 1.27
C VAL A 133 -4.46 -3.78 1.92
N HIS A 134 -5.58 -3.34 1.37
CA HIS A 134 -6.91 -3.75 1.80
C HIS A 134 -7.56 -4.59 0.69
N VAL A 135 -7.82 -5.87 0.93
CA VAL A 135 -8.46 -6.77 -0.04
C VAL A 135 -9.90 -6.98 0.35
N VAL A 136 -10.84 -6.65 -0.54
CA VAL A 136 -12.27 -6.69 -0.25
C VAL A 136 -13.03 -7.47 -1.33
N ASN A 137 -14.06 -8.20 -0.89
CA ASN A 137 -15.09 -8.71 -1.78
C ASN A 137 -16.08 -7.57 -2.08
N ALA A 138 -15.95 -6.97 -3.26
CA ALA A 138 -16.78 -5.85 -3.70
C ALA A 138 -18.07 -6.31 -4.42
N HIS A 139 -18.61 -7.47 -4.03
CA HIS A 139 -19.93 -7.93 -4.44
C HIS A 139 -21.01 -7.29 -3.57
N GLY A 140 -21.33 -6.03 -3.84
CA GLY A 140 -22.32 -5.26 -3.08
C GLY A 140 -21.78 -3.91 -2.61
N ASP A 141 -22.18 -3.50 -1.40
CA ASP A 141 -21.83 -2.21 -0.81
C ASP A 141 -20.48 -2.25 -0.08
N LEU A 142 -19.77 -1.13 -0.12
CA LEU A 142 -18.56 -0.89 0.66
C LEU A 142 -18.96 -0.64 2.12
N GLY A 143 -18.35 -1.42 3.03
CA GLY A 143 -18.50 -1.22 4.46
C GLY A 143 -17.64 -0.09 5.00
N PRO A 144 -17.81 0.29 6.28
CA PRO A 144 -17.02 1.36 6.90
C PRO A 144 -15.50 1.15 6.83
N ALA A 145 -15.03 -0.10 6.96
CA ALA A 145 -13.61 -0.42 6.84
C ALA A 145 -13.08 -0.22 5.41
N ASP A 146 -13.90 -0.56 4.40
CA ASP A 146 -13.52 -0.42 3.00
C ASP A 146 -13.44 1.06 2.62
N LEU A 147 -14.40 1.87 3.08
CA LEU A 147 -14.39 3.32 2.90
C LEU A 147 -13.21 3.98 3.61
N ALA A 148 -12.88 3.54 4.82
CA ALA A 148 -11.69 4.03 5.54
C ALA A 148 -10.39 3.70 4.81
N ALA A 149 -10.28 2.49 4.25
CA ALA A 149 -9.12 2.07 3.46
C ALA A 149 -9.00 2.85 2.14
N LEU A 150 -10.12 3.18 1.48
CA LEU A 150 -10.13 4.00 0.27
C LEU A 150 -9.78 5.47 0.56
N ALA A 151 -10.14 5.98 1.74
CA ALA A 151 -9.81 7.35 2.17
C ALA A 151 -8.35 7.50 2.64
N ASP A 152 -7.69 6.40 3.03
CA ASP A 152 -6.28 6.42 3.45
C ASP A 152 -5.35 6.44 2.22
N PRO A 153 -4.63 7.55 1.96
CA PRO A 153 -3.73 7.61 0.82
C PRO A 153 -2.53 6.65 0.96
N GLY A 154 -2.24 6.13 2.16
CA GLY A 154 -1.20 5.13 2.44
C GLY A 154 -1.61 3.68 2.20
N THR A 155 -2.84 3.44 1.75
CA THR A 155 -3.40 2.11 1.49
C THR A 155 -3.72 1.94 0.00
N THR A 156 -3.36 0.78 -0.57
CA THR A 156 -3.90 0.35 -1.86
C THR A 156 -5.08 -0.58 -1.60
N THR A 157 -6.27 -0.19 -2.04
CA THR A 157 -7.47 -1.01 -1.90
C THR A 157 -7.68 -1.85 -3.16
N VAL A 158 -7.73 -3.18 -3.01
CA VAL A 158 -7.98 -4.13 -4.10
C VAL A 158 -9.40 -4.67 -3.99
N LEU A 159 -10.25 -4.27 -4.94
CA LEU A 159 -11.64 -4.69 -5.03
C LEU A 159 -11.74 -5.93 -5.92
N MET A 160 -12.14 -7.05 -5.32
CA MET A 160 -12.37 -8.32 -5.99
C MET A 160 -13.86 -8.48 -6.31
N MET A 161 -14.20 -9.09 -7.44
CA MET A 161 -15.61 -9.36 -7.82
C MET A 161 -16.48 -8.09 -7.95
N GLY A 162 -15.86 -6.94 -8.19
CA GLY A 162 -16.53 -5.64 -8.18
C GLY A 162 -16.85 -5.02 -9.54
N VAL A 163 -16.43 -5.59 -10.67
CA VAL A 163 -16.55 -4.91 -11.98
C VAL A 163 -18.00 -4.61 -12.40
N GLU A 164 -18.94 -5.52 -12.13
CA GLU A 164 -20.38 -5.26 -12.33
C GLU A 164 -20.92 -4.14 -11.42
N TRP A 165 -20.33 -4.02 -10.22
CA TRP A 165 -20.73 -3.08 -9.18
C TRP A 165 -19.97 -1.76 -9.26
N LEU A 166 -19.03 -1.61 -10.21
CA LEU A 166 -18.10 -0.48 -10.27
C LEU A 166 -18.82 0.89 -10.21
N PRO A 167 -19.92 1.14 -10.95
CA PRO A 167 -20.66 2.40 -10.83
C PRO A 167 -21.15 2.70 -9.42
N ARG A 168 -21.64 1.67 -8.72
CA ARG A 168 -22.14 1.80 -7.35
C ARG A 168 -21.00 2.00 -6.35
N LEU A 169 -19.88 1.31 -6.54
CA LEU A 169 -18.69 1.43 -5.70
C LEU A 169 -18.06 2.83 -5.81
N VAL A 170 -17.95 3.36 -7.03
CA VAL A 170 -17.47 4.72 -7.30
C VAL A 170 -18.41 5.76 -6.67
N ALA A 171 -19.72 5.65 -6.91
CA ALA A 171 -20.69 6.56 -6.31
C ALA A 171 -20.60 6.56 -4.77
N GLN A 172 -20.45 5.40 -4.14
CA GLN A 172 -20.25 5.30 -2.69
C GLN A 172 -18.96 5.97 -2.24
N ALA A 173 -17.85 5.75 -2.95
CA ALA A 173 -16.58 6.37 -2.61
C ALA A 173 -16.69 7.90 -2.65
N LEU A 174 -17.24 8.45 -3.74
CA LEU A 174 -17.42 9.89 -3.93
C LEU A 174 -18.38 10.52 -2.90
N LEU A 175 -19.50 9.86 -2.59
CA LEU A 175 -20.45 10.33 -1.57
C LEU A 175 -19.84 10.36 -0.15
N ASN A 176 -18.83 9.52 0.11
CA ASN A 176 -18.10 9.49 1.37
C ASN A 176 -16.86 10.40 1.37
N GLY A 177 -16.70 11.28 0.37
CA GLY A 177 -15.67 12.31 0.34
C GLY A 177 -14.29 11.80 -0.08
N ILE A 178 -14.19 10.61 -0.68
CA ILE A 178 -12.94 10.15 -1.28
C ILE A 178 -12.65 11.00 -2.52
N ASP A 179 -11.39 11.42 -2.66
CA ASP A 179 -10.96 12.32 -3.73
C ASP A 179 -11.29 11.73 -5.12
N PRO A 180 -12.07 12.44 -5.97
CA PRO A 180 -12.35 12.01 -7.34
C PRO A 180 -11.08 11.76 -8.17
N ALA A 181 -9.96 12.42 -7.85
CA ALA A 181 -8.68 12.22 -8.52
C ALA A 181 -7.93 10.95 -8.06
N THR A 182 -8.46 10.18 -7.10
CA THR A 182 -7.83 8.94 -6.61
C THR A 182 -7.62 7.96 -7.78
N PRO A 183 -6.39 7.52 -8.05
CA PRO A 183 -6.12 6.66 -9.19
C PRO A 183 -6.77 5.28 -9.07
N VAL A 184 -7.23 4.76 -10.20
CA VAL A 184 -7.84 3.43 -10.33
C VAL A 184 -7.23 2.70 -11.52
N ALA A 185 -6.92 1.42 -11.32
CA ALA A 185 -6.54 0.50 -12.38
C ALA A 185 -7.46 -0.71 -12.37
N VAL A 186 -7.90 -1.15 -13.54
CA VAL A 186 -8.73 -2.35 -13.71
C VAL A 186 -8.01 -3.31 -14.64
N VAL A 187 -7.79 -4.55 -14.18
CA VAL A 187 -7.12 -5.60 -14.94
C VAL A 187 -8.09 -6.77 -15.12
N GLN A 188 -8.56 -6.97 -16.36
CA GLN A 188 -9.35 -8.12 -16.76
C GLN A 188 -8.47 -9.28 -17.18
N GLU A 189 -8.88 -10.50 -16.84
CA GLU A 189 -8.22 -11.73 -17.28
C GLU A 189 -6.70 -11.70 -17.00
N ALA A 190 -6.34 -11.16 -15.83
CA ALA A 190 -4.95 -11.00 -15.44
C ALA A 190 -4.17 -12.30 -15.62
N THR A 191 -2.98 -12.20 -16.23
CA THR A 191 -2.04 -13.29 -16.56
C THR A 191 -2.52 -14.25 -17.66
N LEU A 192 -3.74 -14.11 -18.18
CA LEU A 192 -4.22 -14.90 -19.32
C LEU A 192 -3.89 -14.21 -20.66
N PRO A 193 -3.88 -14.95 -21.78
CA PRO A 193 -3.66 -14.36 -23.11
C PRO A 193 -4.66 -13.26 -23.48
N GLY A 194 -5.86 -13.28 -22.90
CA GLY A 194 -6.90 -12.27 -23.08
C GLY A 194 -6.81 -11.06 -22.14
N GLN A 195 -5.69 -10.90 -21.41
CA GLN A 195 -5.53 -9.79 -20.48
C GLN A 195 -5.80 -8.43 -21.14
N ARG A 196 -6.66 -7.65 -20.49
CA ARG A 196 -6.93 -6.24 -20.85
C ARG A 196 -6.82 -5.40 -19.59
N GLN A 197 -6.34 -4.17 -19.74
CA GLN A 197 -6.20 -3.27 -18.61
C GLN A 197 -6.55 -1.84 -18.99
N VAL A 198 -7.11 -1.12 -18.03
CA VAL A 198 -7.38 0.31 -18.13
C VAL A 198 -6.97 1.01 -16.84
N ARG A 199 -6.67 2.30 -16.95
CA ARG A 199 -6.39 3.18 -15.82
C ARG A 199 -7.21 4.45 -15.96
N GLY A 200 -7.46 5.08 -14.82
CA GLY A 200 -8.19 6.33 -14.71
C GLY A 200 -8.16 6.79 -13.25
N THR A 201 -9.19 7.51 -12.87
CA THR A 201 -9.46 8.02 -11.53
C THR A 201 -10.87 7.64 -11.11
N LEU A 202 -11.23 7.85 -9.85
CA LEU A 202 -12.63 7.66 -9.43
C LEU A 202 -13.60 8.55 -10.23
N ALA A 203 -13.16 9.67 -10.79
CA ALA A 203 -14.00 10.56 -11.58
C ALA A 203 -14.38 10.01 -12.97
N ASP A 204 -13.53 9.17 -13.59
CA ASP A 204 -13.69 8.77 -15.00
C ASP A 204 -13.62 7.26 -15.26
N ILE A 205 -13.23 6.45 -14.28
CA ILE A 205 -12.95 5.03 -14.51
C ILE A 205 -14.16 4.25 -15.03
N GLU A 206 -15.39 4.64 -14.63
CA GLU A 206 -16.62 4.03 -15.13
C GLU A 206 -16.76 4.17 -16.64
N GLN A 207 -16.49 5.38 -17.15
CA GLN A 207 -16.55 5.67 -18.58
C GLN A 207 -15.45 4.91 -19.32
N VAL A 208 -14.22 4.94 -18.81
CA VAL A 208 -13.08 4.23 -19.42
C VAL A 208 -13.34 2.73 -19.51
N VAL A 209 -13.88 2.12 -18.46
CA VAL A 209 -14.24 0.69 -18.43
C VAL A 209 -15.34 0.37 -19.45
N ALA A 210 -16.35 1.23 -19.57
CA ALA A 210 -17.45 1.04 -20.52
C ALA A 210 -16.98 1.17 -21.98
N GLU A 211 -16.16 2.16 -22.30
CA GLU A 211 -15.64 2.40 -23.65
C GLU A 211 -14.75 1.25 -24.16
N VAL A 212 -13.90 0.70 -23.28
CA VAL A 212 -13.02 -0.42 -23.62
C VAL A 212 -13.75 -1.78 -23.55
N GLY A 213 -14.93 -1.81 -22.93
CA GLY A 213 -15.71 -3.03 -22.73
C GLY A 213 -15.01 -4.03 -21.80
N ILE A 214 -14.46 -3.53 -20.70
CA ILE A 214 -13.89 -4.36 -19.63
C ILE A 214 -15.02 -5.10 -18.90
N GLY A 215 -14.83 -6.40 -18.69
CA GLY A 215 -15.83 -7.28 -18.08
C GLY A 215 -15.22 -8.28 -17.10
N HIS A 216 -15.95 -9.35 -16.84
CA HIS A 216 -15.54 -10.39 -15.89
C HIS A 216 -14.61 -11.43 -16.53
N PRO A 217 -13.66 -12.00 -15.76
CA PRO A 217 -13.23 -11.61 -14.41
C PRO A 217 -12.23 -10.44 -14.45
N ALA A 218 -12.35 -9.49 -13.52
CA ALA A 218 -11.41 -8.38 -13.37
C ALA A 218 -11.11 -8.07 -11.91
N VAL A 219 -9.93 -7.50 -11.68
CA VAL A 219 -9.46 -6.98 -10.39
C VAL A 219 -9.30 -5.47 -10.50
N ILE A 220 -9.79 -4.73 -9.52
CA ILE A 220 -9.71 -3.27 -9.47
C ILE A 220 -8.76 -2.90 -8.34
N ALA A 221 -7.75 -2.08 -8.62
CA ALA A 221 -6.86 -1.49 -7.62
C ALA A 221 -7.11 0.01 -7.54
N VAL A 222 -7.34 0.51 -6.34
CA VAL A 222 -7.62 1.93 -6.04
C VAL A 222 -6.55 2.44 -5.09
N GLY A 223 -5.93 3.57 -5.43
CA GLY A 223 -4.88 4.20 -4.63
C GLY A 223 -3.72 4.71 -5.47
N ARG A 224 -2.78 5.41 -4.83
CA ARG A 224 -1.71 6.15 -5.52
C ARG A 224 -0.82 5.29 -6.43
N THR A 225 -0.62 4.01 -6.10
CA THR A 225 0.18 3.08 -6.91
C THR A 225 -0.50 2.68 -8.23
N ALA A 226 -1.80 2.90 -8.36
CA ALA A 226 -2.56 2.66 -9.58
C ALA A 226 -2.44 3.81 -10.61
N ALA A 227 -1.75 4.91 -10.26
CA ALA A 227 -1.52 6.03 -11.16
C ALA A 227 -0.84 5.61 -12.47
N GLU A 228 -1.24 6.20 -13.59
CA GLU A 228 -0.59 5.95 -14.87
C GLU A 228 0.90 6.30 -14.80
N GLY A 229 1.74 5.41 -15.31
CA GLY A 229 3.19 5.62 -15.30
C GLY A 229 3.87 5.46 -13.94
N PHE A 230 3.19 4.97 -12.90
CA PHE A 230 3.78 4.82 -11.55
C PHE A 230 5.12 4.05 -11.54
N LEU A 231 5.25 2.99 -12.34
CA LEU A 231 6.48 2.21 -12.49
C LEU A 231 7.40 2.69 -13.61
N ARG A 232 7.05 3.77 -14.31
CA ARG A 232 7.96 4.37 -15.29
C ARG A 232 8.99 5.21 -14.52
N PRO A 233 10.29 4.97 -14.73
CA PRO A 233 11.29 5.88 -14.19
C PRO A 233 10.99 7.28 -14.71
N GLU A 234 11.09 8.29 -13.85
CA GLU A 234 11.04 9.68 -14.31
C GLU A 234 12.07 9.81 -15.45
N GLN A 235 11.60 10.09 -16.66
CA GLN A 235 12.51 10.57 -17.69
C GLN A 235 13.10 11.85 -17.14
N PRO A 236 14.45 11.99 -17.04
CA PRO A 236 15.02 13.28 -16.75
C PRO A 236 14.47 14.23 -17.80
N ALA A 237 13.71 15.23 -17.36
CA ALA A 237 13.16 16.23 -18.24
C ALA A 237 14.30 16.70 -19.15
N ALA A 238 14.09 16.62 -20.47
CA ALA A 238 15.03 17.17 -21.43
C ALA A 238 15.41 18.56 -20.92
N ALA A 239 16.71 18.77 -20.68
CA ALA A 239 17.23 19.94 -19.99
C ALA A 239 16.71 21.22 -20.66
N ALA A 240 15.56 21.71 -20.19
CA ALA A 240 15.16 23.08 -20.38
C ALA A 240 16.26 23.89 -19.73
N GLU A 241 16.85 24.79 -20.52
CA GLU A 241 18.01 25.61 -20.17
C GLU A 241 17.97 25.99 -18.70
N ALA A 242 18.97 25.49 -17.96
CA ALA A 242 19.06 25.68 -16.54
C ALA A 242 18.97 27.18 -16.22
N PRO A 243 17.97 27.63 -15.44
CA PRO A 243 18.11 28.91 -14.76
C PRO A 243 19.34 28.79 -13.84
N GLU A 244 20.12 29.86 -13.76
CA GLU A 244 21.39 29.90 -13.04
C GLU A 244 21.30 29.22 -11.66
N HIS A 245 22.27 28.33 -11.40
CA HIS A 245 22.35 27.56 -10.17
C HIS A 245 22.51 28.50 -8.97
N GLY A 246 21.43 28.70 -8.21
CA GLY A 246 21.50 29.29 -6.87
C GLY A 246 22.23 28.33 -5.92
N SER A 247 23.33 28.77 -5.32
CA SER A 247 24.29 28.00 -4.51
C SER A 247 23.75 27.39 -3.19
N GLY A 248 22.44 27.30 -2.98
CA GLY A 248 21.85 26.74 -1.77
C GLY A 248 22.25 27.45 -0.47
N ARG A 249 22.78 28.68 -0.57
CA ARG A 249 23.28 29.50 0.55
C ARG A 249 22.37 30.64 0.96
N GLU A 250 21.15 30.72 0.44
CA GLU A 250 20.18 31.70 0.90
C GLU A 250 19.61 31.26 2.25
N ALA A 251 20.34 31.62 3.31
CA ALA A 251 19.82 31.66 4.66
C ALA A 251 18.54 32.49 4.68
N VAL A 252 17.57 32.08 5.49
CA VAL A 252 16.38 32.89 5.69
C VAL A 252 16.80 34.17 6.42
N ASP A 253 16.66 35.34 5.78
CA ASP A 253 16.60 36.62 6.48
C ASP A 253 15.28 36.67 7.26
N LEU A 254 15.29 36.01 8.41
CA LEU A 254 14.32 36.25 9.48
C LEU A 254 14.70 37.58 10.13
N PRO A 255 13.73 38.41 10.55
CA PRO A 255 14.01 39.73 11.09
C PRO A 255 15.03 39.67 12.24
N GLU A 256 16.23 40.23 12.00
CA GLU A 256 17.25 40.42 13.02
C GLU A 256 16.70 41.30 14.14
N HIS A 257 16.57 40.74 15.33
CA HIS A 257 16.31 41.52 16.53
C HIS A 257 17.64 41.99 17.11
N GLY A 258 18.10 43.18 16.68
CA GLY A 258 19.05 44.06 17.37
C GLY A 258 20.41 43.47 17.77
N PRO A 259 21.38 44.30 18.19
CA PRO A 259 22.65 43.81 18.71
C PRO A 259 22.42 42.98 19.99
N ALA A 260 23.35 42.06 20.24
CA ALA A 260 23.38 41.09 21.34
C ALA A 260 23.41 41.73 22.75
N SER A 261 22.33 42.40 23.13
CA SER A 261 22.13 43.01 24.44
C SER A 261 20.67 42.97 24.88
N ASP A 262 20.05 41.79 24.77
CA ASP A 262 19.05 41.31 25.74
C ASP A 262 18.76 39.85 25.39
N ARG A 263 19.25 38.88 26.18
CA ARG A 263 18.85 37.49 25.98
C ARG A 263 17.40 37.42 26.44
N SER A 264 16.46 37.42 25.48
CA SER A 264 15.10 36.98 25.76
C SER A 264 15.18 35.62 26.47
N PRO A 265 14.51 35.41 27.62
CA PRO A 265 14.61 34.18 28.41
C PRO A 265 13.95 32.97 27.72
N ALA A 266 13.55 33.11 26.46
CA ALA A 266 12.84 32.08 25.72
C ALA A 266 13.82 31.25 24.87
N PRO A 267 13.68 29.91 24.86
CA PRO A 267 14.53 29.04 24.06
C PRO A 267 14.41 29.34 22.55
N VAL A 268 15.50 29.09 21.82
CA VAL A 268 15.50 29.09 20.35
C VAL A 268 14.76 27.84 19.87
N LEU A 269 13.82 28.02 18.93
CA LEU A 269 13.13 26.89 18.29
C LEU A 269 13.88 26.46 17.04
N ILE A 270 14.23 25.19 16.93
CA ILE A 270 14.95 24.63 15.78
C ILE A 270 13.99 23.69 15.06
N GLY A 271 13.43 24.12 13.94
CA GLY A 271 12.62 23.24 13.09
C GLY A 271 13.52 22.31 12.30
N CYS A 272 13.39 21.01 12.54
CA CYS A 272 14.22 19.96 11.97
C CYS A 272 13.41 19.12 10.98
N SER A 273 13.81 19.08 9.72
CA SER A 273 13.15 18.25 8.69
C SER A 273 14.15 17.43 7.89
N HIS A 274 13.65 16.51 7.06
CA HIS A 274 14.52 15.86 6.08
C HIS A 274 14.94 16.86 5.00
N GLY A 275 16.22 16.83 4.62
CA GLY A 275 16.71 17.65 3.52
C GLY A 275 16.01 17.28 2.19
N THR A 276 15.59 18.28 1.41
CA THR A 276 14.95 18.09 0.11
C THR A 276 15.58 18.92 -1.01
N ARG A 277 15.80 18.28 -2.17
CA ARG A 277 16.26 18.96 -3.39
C ARG A 277 15.12 19.68 -4.13
N SER A 278 13.86 19.41 -3.79
CA SER A 278 12.70 20.08 -4.37
C SER A 278 12.58 21.52 -3.88
N ARG A 279 12.33 22.47 -4.80
CA ARG A 279 12.02 23.86 -4.43
C ARG A 279 10.68 23.95 -3.69
N GLU A 280 9.67 23.25 -4.19
CA GLU A 280 8.32 23.24 -3.61
C GLU A 280 8.33 22.67 -2.19
N GLY A 281 9.09 21.59 -1.96
CA GLY A 281 9.29 21.04 -0.61
C GLY A 281 9.96 22.03 0.35
N ARG A 282 10.95 22.79 -0.13
CA ARG A 282 11.58 23.87 0.67
C ARG A 282 10.61 24.99 0.99
N ASP A 283 9.75 25.37 0.05
CA ASP A 283 8.78 26.45 0.25
C ASP A 283 7.69 26.06 1.27
N VAL A 284 7.26 24.80 1.29
CA VAL A 284 6.37 24.25 2.32
C VAL A 284 7.02 24.31 3.71
N LEU A 285 8.26 23.85 3.84
CA LEU A 285 8.99 23.89 5.10
C LEU A 285 9.15 25.32 5.63
N ARG A 286 9.54 26.25 4.75
CA ARG A 286 9.67 27.67 5.09
C ARG A 286 8.35 28.29 5.53
N ALA A 287 7.24 27.90 4.91
CA ALA A 287 5.91 28.36 5.32
C ALA A 287 5.54 27.87 6.73
N LEU A 288 5.90 26.63 7.07
CA LEU A 288 5.70 26.08 8.42
C LEU A 288 6.53 26.82 9.47
N LEU A 289 7.83 27.03 9.20
CA LEU A 289 8.72 27.78 10.11
C LEU A 289 8.22 29.20 10.37
N ARG A 290 7.73 29.90 9.34
CA ARG A 290 7.13 31.23 9.50
C ARG A 290 5.87 31.21 10.37
N ARG A 291 5.04 30.17 10.25
CA ARG A 291 3.85 30.00 11.11
C ARG A 291 4.24 29.72 12.56
N ILE A 292 5.26 28.90 12.80
CA ILE A 292 5.79 28.65 14.15
C ILE A 292 6.34 29.94 14.75
N ALA A 293 7.13 30.70 13.98
CA ALA A 293 7.67 31.99 14.42
C ALA A 293 6.57 33.00 14.78
N ALA A 294 5.40 32.91 14.16
CA ALA A 294 4.25 33.77 14.47
C ALA A 294 3.51 33.34 15.76
N GLN A 295 3.72 32.12 16.26
CA GLN A 295 2.96 31.54 17.38
C GLN A 295 3.76 31.43 18.70
N ALA A 296 5.08 31.52 18.65
CA ALA A 296 5.93 31.38 19.83
C ALA A 296 6.92 32.55 19.96
N PRO A 297 7.09 33.13 21.17
CA PRO A 297 8.15 34.09 21.42
C PRO A 297 9.50 33.36 21.45
N GLY A 298 10.37 33.63 20.48
CA GLY A 298 11.69 33.02 20.37
C GLY A 298 12.22 33.04 18.94
N ALA A 299 13.54 32.99 18.77
CA ALA A 299 14.14 32.90 17.43
C ALA A 299 13.90 31.51 16.84
N VAL A 300 13.47 31.44 15.58
CA VAL A 300 13.33 30.17 14.84
C VAL A 300 14.55 29.93 13.96
N ARG A 301 15.05 28.70 13.91
CA ARG A 301 16.15 28.24 13.07
C ARG A 301 15.74 27.01 12.28
N GLU A 302 16.26 26.89 11.07
CA GLU A 302 16.08 25.73 10.20
C GLU A 302 17.28 24.80 10.37
N ALA A 303 17.02 23.49 10.45
CA ALA A 303 18.05 22.47 10.45
C ALA A 303 17.57 21.23 9.68
N PHE A 304 18.52 20.46 9.17
CA PHE A 304 18.22 19.27 8.38
C PHE A 304 18.82 18.00 8.97
N VAL A 305 18.13 16.89 8.73
CA VAL A 305 18.73 15.55 8.74
C VAL A 305 19.08 15.14 7.31
N ASP A 306 20.25 14.50 7.16
CA ASP A 306 20.85 13.98 5.93
C ASP A 306 21.44 15.05 4.96
N VAL A 307 20.89 15.17 3.76
CA VAL A 307 21.56 15.68 2.55
C VAL A 307 21.86 17.19 2.56
N GLN A 308 21.32 17.95 3.52
CA GLN A 308 21.37 19.42 3.53
C GLN A 308 22.06 19.98 4.78
N SER A 309 22.69 21.14 4.61
CA SER A 309 23.25 21.94 5.70
C SER A 309 22.41 23.20 5.93
N PRO A 310 22.34 23.72 7.16
CA PRO A 310 23.04 23.24 8.34
C PRO A 310 22.40 21.98 8.94
N ASP A 311 23.23 21.04 9.39
CA ASP A 311 22.75 19.83 10.05
C ASP A 311 22.26 20.13 11.48
N VAL A 312 21.37 19.28 11.99
CA VAL A 312 20.76 19.46 13.32
C VAL A 312 21.78 19.57 14.45
N ALA A 313 22.89 18.82 14.42
CA ALA A 313 23.90 18.85 15.47
C ALA A 313 24.68 20.17 15.50
N ALA A 314 24.97 20.73 14.32
CA ALA A 314 25.62 22.02 14.14
C ALA A 314 24.73 23.17 14.61
N VAL A 315 23.43 23.16 14.26
CA VAL A 315 22.50 24.21 14.70
C VAL A 315 22.28 24.16 16.21
N VAL A 316 22.14 22.98 16.79
CA VAL A 316 22.06 22.83 18.26
C VAL A 316 23.35 23.33 18.92
N ALA A 317 24.53 23.07 18.34
CA ALA A 317 25.81 23.53 18.88
C ALA A 317 25.94 25.05 18.94
N ALA A 318 25.39 25.72 17.94
CA ALA A 318 25.42 27.16 17.84
C ALA A 318 24.47 27.86 18.84
N HIS A 319 23.46 27.13 19.36
CA HIS A 319 22.36 27.72 20.10
C HIS A 319 22.13 27.13 21.50
N ALA A 320 22.79 26.03 21.86
CA ALA A 320 22.71 25.42 23.19
C ALA A 320 24.10 25.05 23.70
N ARG A 321 24.43 25.55 24.90
CA ARG A 321 25.70 25.24 25.56
C ARG A 321 25.76 23.77 26.02
N PRO A 322 26.97 23.18 26.20
CA PRO A 322 27.11 21.91 26.90
C PRO A 322 26.47 21.98 28.29
N ALA A 323 25.72 20.95 28.67
CA ALA A 323 25.12 20.87 29.99
C ALA A 323 26.24 20.59 31.01
N GLU A 324 26.44 21.51 31.97
CA GLU A 324 27.36 21.28 33.08
C GLU A 324 26.84 20.15 33.99
N ALA A 325 27.75 19.41 34.63
CA ALA A 325 27.41 18.22 35.40
C ALA A 325 26.44 18.55 36.56
N ARG A 326 25.15 18.22 36.36
CA ARG A 326 24.06 18.11 37.36
C ARG A 326 24.23 18.98 38.61
N THR A 327 24.15 20.30 38.46
CA THR A 327 23.72 21.15 39.58
C THR A 327 22.18 21.13 39.63
N ARG A 328 21.64 20.82 40.82
CA ARG A 328 20.21 20.56 41.11
C ARG A 328 19.29 21.80 41.00
N GLU A 329 19.68 22.84 40.27
CA GLU A 329 18.86 24.02 40.00
C GLU A 329 18.48 24.03 38.53
N GLY A 330 17.20 24.29 38.23
CA GLY A 330 16.48 23.86 37.02
C GLY A 330 17.25 23.98 35.70
N GLU A 331 17.18 22.93 34.88
CA GLU A 331 17.74 22.91 33.52
C GLU A 331 17.15 24.06 32.70
N GLU A 332 17.93 25.13 32.53
CA GLU A 332 17.57 26.24 31.65
C GLU A 332 17.69 25.74 30.20
N VAL A 333 16.56 25.49 29.56
CA VAL A 333 16.51 25.03 28.16
C VAL A 333 16.79 26.23 27.26
N GLU A 334 17.90 26.19 26.52
CA GLU A 334 18.32 27.24 25.59
C GLU A 334 17.84 26.98 24.15
N ALA A 335 17.62 25.71 23.78
CA ALA A 335 17.07 25.35 22.48
C ALA A 335 16.06 24.18 22.54
N VAL A 336 15.03 24.25 21.70
CA VAL A 336 14.05 23.18 21.52
C VAL A 336 14.05 22.75 20.06
N VAL A 337 14.42 21.50 19.79
CA VAL A 337 14.35 20.91 18.46
C VAL A 337 12.94 20.40 18.21
N VAL A 338 12.30 20.88 17.15
CA VAL A 338 10.94 20.51 16.75
C VAL A 338 11.02 19.74 15.42
N PRO A 339 10.82 18.41 15.44
CA PRO A 339 10.78 17.62 14.21
C PRO A 339 9.57 18.04 13.36
N LEU A 340 9.77 18.42 12.10
CA LEU A 340 8.73 18.86 11.17
C LEU A 340 8.54 17.84 10.06
N LEU A 341 7.32 17.31 9.91
CA LEU A 341 6.96 16.32 8.88
C LEU A 341 7.84 15.05 8.93
N LEU A 342 8.27 14.66 10.13
CA LEU A 342 9.07 13.45 10.41
C LEU A 342 8.22 12.42 11.17
N SER A 343 8.29 11.13 10.81
CA SER A 343 7.57 10.06 11.54
C SER A 343 8.20 9.76 12.91
N LEU A 344 7.43 9.15 13.83
CA LEU A 344 7.93 8.63 15.11
C LEU A 344 9.04 7.58 14.89
N GLY A 345 10.31 7.95 15.13
CA GLY A 345 11.45 7.03 15.10
C GLY A 345 12.75 7.60 14.48
N TYR A 346 13.73 6.72 14.30
CA TYR A 346 15.02 6.96 13.66
C TYR A 346 14.85 7.32 12.17
N HIS A 347 15.50 8.40 11.72
CA HIS A 347 15.55 8.77 10.30
C HIS A 347 16.95 8.51 9.73
N VAL A 348 17.08 7.35 9.11
CA VAL A 348 18.22 6.91 8.28
C VAL A 348 19.56 6.76 9.03
N LYS A 349 20.23 7.87 9.40
CA LYS A 349 21.58 7.91 10.00
C LYS A 349 21.76 8.97 11.10
N ASP A 350 20.81 9.90 11.27
CA ASP A 350 20.95 11.01 12.21
C ASP A 350 20.09 10.81 13.46
N ASP A 351 20.72 10.92 14.62
CA ASP A 351 20.10 10.79 15.93
C ASP A 351 19.78 12.18 16.51
N ILE A 352 18.54 12.62 16.37
CA ILE A 352 18.05 13.90 16.93
C ILE A 352 18.19 13.90 18.46
N GLY A 353 17.99 12.76 19.12
CA GLY A 353 18.19 12.62 20.56
C GLY A 353 19.66 12.78 20.93
N GLY A 354 20.55 12.18 20.15
CA GLY A 354 22.00 12.36 20.26
C GLY A 354 22.46 13.80 20.01
N ALA A 355 21.81 14.53 19.11
CA ALA A 355 22.15 15.93 18.81
C ALA A 355 21.88 16.89 19.99
N VAL A 356 20.88 16.58 20.82
CA VAL A 356 20.54 17.37 22.03
C VAL A 356 21.17 16.81 23.31
N ALA A 357 21.60 15.54 23.32
CA ALA A 357 22.18 14.90 24.49
C ALA A 357 23.43 15.64 25.00
N GLY A 358 23.46 15.94 26.31
CA GLY A 358 24.59 16.64 26.94
C GLY A 358 24.65 18.13 26.64
N ARG A 359 23.56 18.73 26.14
CA ARG A 359 23.43 20.18 25.94
C ARG A 359 22.21 20.72 26.67
N ALA A 360 22.17 22.04 26.86
CA ALA A 360 21.01 22.78 27.33
C ALA A 360 19.90 22.84 26.25
N ALA A 361 19.54 21.69 25.68
CA ALA A 361 18.56 21.55 24.61
C ALA A 361 17.66 20.34 24.84
N THR A 362 16.44 20.40 24.32
CA THR A 362 15.50 19.28 24.34
C THR A 362 14.86 19.06 22.98
N ALA A 363 14.34 17.86 22.73
CA ALA A 363 13.56 17.55 21.54
C ALA A 363 12.07 17.54 21.92
N ALA A 364 11.27 18.32 21.19
CA ALA A 364 9.82 18.31 21.32
C ALA A 364 9.20 17.09 20.60
N ALA A 365 7.92 16.84 20.85
CA ALA A 365 7.14 15.92 20.03
C ALA A 365 7.11 16.39 18.55
N PRO A 366 7.11 15.47 17.58
CA PRO A 366 7.07 15.81 16.16
C PRO A 366 5.78 16.56 15.79
N LEU A 367 5.89 17.54 14.88
CA LEU A 367 4.78 18.23 14.24
C LEU A 367 4.72 17.80 12.76
N GLY A 368 3.81 16.88 12.44
CA GLY A 368 3.61 16.27 11.13
C GLY A 368 2.46 15.27 11.22
N PRO A 369 2.02 14.62 10.12
CA PRO A 369 0.89 13.69 10.19
C PRO A 369 1.10 12.61 11.26
#